data_AF-A0A969XQ05-F1
#
_entry.id   AF-A0A969XQ05-F1
#
_cell.length_a   1.000
_cell.length_b   1.000
_cell.length_c   1.000
_cell.angle_alpha   90.00
_cell.angle_beta   90.00
_cell.angle_gamma   90.00
#
_symmetry.space_group_name_H-M   'P 1'
#
loop_
_entity.id
_entity.type
_entity.pdbx_description
1 polymer ?
#
loop_
_entity_poly.entity_id
_entity_poly.type
_entity_poly.pdbx_seq_one_letter_code
_entity_poly.pdbx_strand_id
1 'polypeptide(L)'
;MFTKRLAVVLATFVVLATALGGCVVAPGGEGGDEEFVFGVVLVGPQNDHGYSEAHYHGARYAEERIEGARMIVLDKMNTADRPGTTLEQVVDEMVGQGAQLIITTSDDFADDTDTAAAKYPDVEFVHMSGDHVLTGAAPENVHNRFSKMEYMKAVAGCAAALKTETGSVAYLGPLVNNETRRLASAAYLGAQDCYEMYRGEDPDNLRFVVNWIGFWFNIPGVTLDPNEVADDLFNGGADVILSGIDTTEATVKAGQRAERGERV
;
A
#
# COMPACT_ATOMS: atom_id res chain seq x y z
N MET A 1 3.03 86.21 -45.80
CA MET A 1 4.26 85.59 -45.24
C MET A 1 4.23 84.12 -45.63
N PHE A 2 4.95 83.70 -46.68
CA PHE A 2 6.33 83.19 -46.63
C PHE A 2 6.46 82.08 -45.56
N THR A 3 6.87 80.82 -45.78
CA THR A 3 7.57 80.16 -46.89
C THR A 3 7.76 78.68 -46.47
N LYS A 4 7.72 77.69 -47.36
CA LYS A 4 8.87 76.86 -47.83
C LYS A 4 8.59 75.34 -47.66
N ARG A 5 8.54 74.65 -48.82
CA ARG A 5 9.29 73.42 -49.19
C ARG A 5 9.00 72.17 -48.34
N LEU A 6 8.34 71.13 -48.86
CA LEU A 6 8.82 70.22 -49.91
C LEU A 6 10.31 69.87 -49.76
N ALA A 7 10.63 68.96 -48.84
CA ALA A 7 11.80 68.07 -48.88
C ALA A 7 11.88 67.24 -47.59
N VAL A 8 11.22 66.07 -47.57
CA VAL A 8 11.56 64.79 -46.90
C VAL A 8 10.33 63.91 -47.25
N VAL A 9 10.20 63.30 -48.44
CA VAL A 9 11.04 62.25 -49.04
C VAL A 9 11.37 61.17 -48.01
N LEU A 10 10.61 60.07 -48.10
CA LEU A 10 11.07 58.70 -47.88
C LEU A 10 11.66 58.38 -46.48
N ALA A 11 10.82 58.22 -45.45
CA ALA A 11 11.20 57.44 -44.26
C ALA A 11 10.03 56.92 -43.39
N THR A 12 8.80 56.83 -43.91
CA THR A 12 7.65 56.30 -43.15
C THR A 12 6.82 55.36 -44.02
N PHE A 13 7.50 54.40 -44.65
CA PHE A 13 6.86 53.33 -45.44
C PHE A 13 7.32 51.93 -45.03
N VAL A 14 7.67 51.74 -43.76
CA VAL A 14 7.89 50.42 -43.16
C VAL A 14 7.29 50.45 -41.75
N VAL A 15 6.59 49.37 -41.37
CA VAL A 15 5.93 49.10 -40.07
C VAL A 15 4.43 49.48 -39.96
N LEU A 16 3.66 49.38 -41.04
CA LEU A 16 2.20 49.13 -40.89
C LEU A 16 1.73 48.09 -41.90
N ALA A 17 2.36 46.92 -41.87
CA ALA A 17 1.87 45.71 -42.51
C ALA A 17 1.71 44.67 -41.40
N THR A 18 0.51 44.06 -41.35
CA THR A 18 0.00 43.01 -40.44
C THR A 18 -0.82 43.44 -39.22
N ALA A 19 -1.84 44.27 -39.44
CA ALA A 19 -3.08 44.26 -38.65
C ALA A 19 -4.23 43.73 -39.52
N LEU A 20 -4.20 42.43 -39.82
CA LEU A 20 -5.34 41.67 -40.34
C LEU A 20 -5.36 40.36 -39.57
N GLY A 21 -6.40 40.20 -38.74
CA GLY A 21 -6.65 38.99 -37.97
C GLY A 21 -6.80 37.80 -38.90
N GLY A 22 -5.74 37.02 -39.00
CA GLY A 22 -5.82 35.61 -39.37
C GLY A 22 -6.04 34.83 -38.09
N CYS A 23 -7.12 34.05 -38.04
CA CYS A 23 -7.25 32.93 -37.12
C CYS A 23 -5.99 32.07 -37.22
N VAL A 24 -5.06 32.24 -36.30
CA VAL A 24 -4.16 31.14 -35.94
C VAL A 24 -5.02 30.23 -35.09
N VAL A 25 -5.70 29.31 -35.76
CA VAL A 25 -6.07 28.04 -35.14
C VAL A 25 -4.73 27.49 -34.67
N ALA A 26 -4.45 27.63 -33.37
CA ALA A 26 -3.40 26.86 -32.75
C ALA A 26 -3.65 25.41 -33.18
N PRO A 27 -2.63 24.67 -33.67
CA PRO A 27 -2.81 23.25 -33.87
C PRO A 27 -3.28 22.72 -32.51
N GLY A 28 -4.55 22.32 -32.46
CA GLY A 28 -5.04 21.51 -31.36
C GLY A 28 -4.09 20.35 -31.31
N GLY A 29 -3.40 20.20 -30.18
CA GLY A 29 -2.73 18.96 -29.88
C GLY A 29 -3.79 17.88 -30.04
N GLU A 30 -3.64 17.09 -31.10
CA GLU A 30 -4.34 15.84 -31.24
C GLU A 30 -3.99 15.05 -29.99
N GLY A 31 -4.96 14.85 -29.12
CA GLY A 31 -4.86 13.93 -28.00
C GLY A 31 -4.67 12.53 -28.58
N GLY A 32 -3.42 12.14 -28.80
CA GLY A 32 -3.06 10.75 -28.71
C GLY A 32 -3.19 10.36 -27.25
N ASP A 33 -3.83 9.23 -26.97
CA ASP A 33 -3.87 8.64 -25.64
C ASP A 33 -2.42 8.53 -25.13
N GLU A 34 -1.98 9.46 -24.28
CA GLU A 34 -0.69 9.37 -23.62
C GLU A 34 -0.77 8.16 -22.68
N GLU A 35 0.02 7.13 -22.98
CA GLU A 35 0.12 5.93 -22.17
C GLU A 35 0.46 6.32 -20.71
N PHE A 36 -0.39 5.95 -19.77
CA PHE A 36 -0.17 6.17 -18.35
C PHE A 36 0.50 4.94 -17.74
N VAL A 37 1.81 4.99 -17.58
CA VAL A 37 2.58 3.87 -17.02
C VAL A 37 2.69 4.04 -15.51
N PHE A 38 2.37 3.00 -14.75
CA PHE A 38 2.53 3.02 -13.29
C PHE A 38 3.22 1.75 -12.78
N GLY A 39 4.10 1.92 -11.80
CA GLY A 39 4.84 0.86 -11.14
C GLY A 39 4.17 0.41 -9.85
N VAL A 40 4.24 -0.89 -9.56
CA VAL A 40 3.82 -1.48 -8.28
C VAL A 40 4.92 -2.37 -7.75
N VAL A 41 5.40 -2.06 -6.55
CA VAL A 41 6.44 -2.83 -5.86
C VAL A 41 5.81 -3.58 -4.69
N LEU A 42 5.75 -4.91 -4.79
CA LEU A 42 5.19 -5.81 -3.78
C LEU A 42 6.31 -6.37 -2.89
N VAL A 43 6.09 -6.34 -1.57
CA VAL A 43 7.05 -6.90 -0.59
C VAL A 43 7.10 -8.42 -0.64
N GLY A 44 5.93 -9.06 -0.79
CA GLY A 44 5.78 -10.50 -0.92
C GLY A 44 5.48 -10.93 -2.36
N PRO A 45 5.25 -12.25 -2.57
CA PRO A 45 4.80 -12.76 -3.86
C PRO A 45 3.40 -12.27 -4.20
N GLN A 46 3.14 -11.99 -5.48
CA GLN A 46 1.82 -11.56 -5.97
C GLN A 46 0.70 -12.61 -5.82
N ASN A 47 1.03 -13.81 -5.36
CA ASN A 47 0.12 -14.93 -5.10
C ASN A 47 0.24 -15.45 -3.67
N ASP A 48 0.52 -14.56 -2.70
CA ASP A 48 0.59 -14.89 -1.27
C ASP A 48 -0.75 -15.26 -0.63
N HIS A 49 -1.86 -15.13 -1.37
CA HIS A 49 -3.22 -15.31 -0.91
C HIS A 49 -3.58 -14.38 0.27
N GLY A 50 -2.95 -13.21 0.32
CA GLY A 50 -3.21 -12.19 1.32
C GLY A 50 -2.82 -10.80 0.83
N TYR A 51 -1.81 -10.20 1.45
CA TYR A 51 -1.57 -8.76 1.36
C TYR A 51 -1.02 -8.31 -0.01
N SER A 52 0.04 -8.94 -0.51
CA SER A 52 0.66 -8.59 -1.80
C SER A 52 -0.26 -8.96 -2.96
N GLU A 53 -0.96 -10.09 -2.87
CA GLU A 53 -1.96 -10.48 -3.85
C GLU A 53 -3.14 -9.50 -3.91
N ALA A 54 -3.62 -8.98 -2.76
CA ALA A 54 -4.67 -7.97 -2.74
C ALA A 54 -4.25 -6.66 -3.42
N HIS A 55 -3.01 -6.20 -3.20
CA HIS A 55 -2.45 -5.05 -3.93
C HIS A 55 -2.33 -5.31 -5.42
N TYR A 56 -1.82 -6.48 -5.81
CA TYR A 56 -1.71 -6.89 -7.20
C TYR A 56 -3.07 -6.86 -7.91
N HIS A 57 -4.11 -7.46 -7.32
CA HIS A 57 -5.46 -7.45 -7.88
C HIS A 57 -6.05 -6.05 -7.97
N GLY A 58 -5.84 -5.21 -6.96
CA GLY A 58 -6.27 -3.81 -6.97
C GLY A 58 -5.61 -3.01 -8.10
N ALA A 59 -4.31 -3.19 -8.30
CA ALA A 59 -3.55 -2.55 -9.37
C ALA A 59 -3.97 -3.07 -10.76
N ARG A 60 -4.16 -4.38 -10.92
CA ARG A 60 -4.70 -4.99 -12.13
C ARG A 60 -6.09 -4.46 -12.46
N TYR A 61 -6.95 -4.32 -11.46
CA TYR A 61 -8.26 -3.71 -11.64
C TYR A 61 -8.15 -2.26 -12.14
N ALA A 62 -7.22 -1.46 -11.58
CA ALA A 62 -7.01 -0.10 -12.04
C ALA A 62 -6.51 -0.04 -13.49
N GLU A 63 -5.53 -0.88 -13.87
CA GLU A 63 -5.03 -1.02 -15.24
C GLU A 63 -6.16 -1.35 -16.23
N GLU A 64 -7.08 -2.26 -15.85
CA GLU A 64 -8.22 -2.62 -16.69
C GLU A 64 -9.28 -1.51 -16.83
N ARG A 65 -9.34 -0.55 -15.90
CA ARG A 65 -10.39 0.49 -15.86
C ARG A 65 -9.95 1.85 -16.34
N ILE A 66 -8.65 2.11 -16.40
CA ILE A 66 -8.10 3.38 -16.84
C ILE A 66 -7.59 3.21 -18.27
N GLU A 67 -8.25 3.88 -19.22
CA GLU A 67 -7.83 3.86 -20.62
C GLU A 67 -6.40 4.40 -20.75
N GLY A 68 -5.58 3.70 -21.54
CA GLY A 68 -4.15 4.02 -21.71
C GLY A 68 -3.26 3.61 -20.53
N ALA A 69 -3.78 3.03 -19.45
CA ALA A 69 -2.94 2.60 -18.32
C ALA A 69 -2.17 1.31 -18.62
N ARG A 70 -0.90 1.27 -18.21
CA ARG A 70 -0.04 0.09 -18.26
C ARG A 70 0.69 -0.09 -16.94
N MET A 71 0.52 -1.25 -16.32
CA MET A 71 1.16 -1.60 -15.06
C MET A 71 2.53 -2.24 -15.29
N ILE A 72 3.51 -1.86 -14.48
CA ILE A 72 4.77 -2.58 -14.28
C ILE A 72 4.76 -3.10 -12.85
N VAL A 73 5.05 -4.39 -12.65
CA VAL A 73 5.05 -5.00 -11.32
C VAL A 73 6.40 -5.63 -11.02
N LEU A 74 6.87 -5.42 -9.80
CA LEU A 74 7.91 -6.23 -9.19
C LEU A 74 7.35 -6.88 -7.93
N ASP A 75 7.45 -8.21 -7.83
CA ASP A 75 7.12 -8.94 -6.61
C ASP A 75 8.36 -9.34 -5.79
N LYS A 76 8.12 -9.73 -4.54
CA LYS A 76 9.15 -10.24 -3.62
C LYS A 76 10.27 -9.24 -3.35
N MET A 77 9.93 -7.96 -3.23
CA MET A 77 10.86 -6.92 -2.82
C MET A 77 11.10 -6.98 -1.32
N ASN A 78 11.90 -7.96 -0.90
CA ASN A 78 12.33 -8.12 0.49
C ASN A 78 13.76 -8.69 0.52
N THR A 79 14.43 -8.55 1.67
CA THR A 79 15.83 -8.92 1.82
C THR A 79 16.10 -10.43 1.73
N ALA A 80 15.08 -11.27 1.95
CA ALA A 80 15.21 -12.72 1.86
C ALA A 80 15.15 -13.21 0.41
N ASP A 81 14.21 -12.70 -0.38
CA ASP A 81 14.04 -13.08 -1.78
C ASP A 81 14.98 -12.33 -2.74
N ARG A 82 15.34 -11.07 -2.41
CA ARG A 82 16.15 -10.18 -3.26
C ARG A 82 17.31 -9.55 -2.48
N PRO A 83 18.28 -10.34 -2.00
CA PRO A 83 19.42 -9.82 -1.25
C PRO A 83 20.24 -8.84 -2.12
N GLY A 84 20.44 -7.63 -1.59
CA GLY A 84 21.25 -6.59 -2.25
C GLY A 84 20.57 -5.83 -3.38
N THR A 85 19.31 -6.13 -3.70
CA THR A 85 18.49 -5.27 -4.56
C THR A 85 17.95 -4.12 -3.73
N THR A 86 18.11 -2.88 -4.18
CA THR A 86 17.55 -1.70 -3.50
C THR A 86 16.27 -1.23 -4.19
N LEU A 87 15.38 -0.56 -3.45
CA LEU A 87 14.18 0.01 -4.05
C LEU A 87 14.51 1.05 -5.11
N GLU A 88 15.58 1.84 -4.91
CA GLU A 88 16.06 2.80 -5.91
C GLU A 88 16.37 2.14 -7.25
N GLN A 89 17.05 0.98 -7.27
CA GLN A 89 17.34 0.26 -8.53
C GLN A 89 16.06 -0.18 -9.25
N VAL A 90 15.08 -0.65 -8.50
CA VAL A 90 13.77 -1.05 -9.04
C VAL A 90 13.03 0.16 -9.62
N VAL A 91 13.05 1.28 -8.90
CA VAL A 91 12.46 2.54 -9.33
C VAL A 91 13.15 3.05 -10.60
N ASP A 92 14.49 3.04 -10.68
CA ASP A 92 15.25 3.43 -11.87
C ASP A 92 14.79 2.63 -13.11
N GLU A 93 14.60 1.32 -12.96
CA GLU A 93 14.10 0.44 -14.03
C GLU A 93 12.65 0.75 -14.43
N MET A 94 11.77 1.02 -13.46
CA MET A 94 10.37 1.38 -13.74
C MET A 94 10.25 2.74 -14.41
N VAL A 95 11.00 3.75 -13.96
CA VAL A 95 11.05 5.08 -14.58
C VAL A 95 11.63 5.00 -15.99
N GLY A 96 12.68 4.18 -16.20
CA GLY A 96 13.23 3.92 -17.54
C GLY A 96 12.23 3.28 -18.52
N GLN A 97 11.19 2.62 -18.01
CA GLN A 97 10.07 2.06 -18.77
C GLN A 97 8.87 3.02 -18.91
N GLY A 98 9.02 4.26 -18.43
CA GLY A 98 8.05 5.34 -18.56
C GLY A 98 7.14 5.54 -17.35
N ALA A 99 7.37 4.89 -16.22
CA ALA A 99 6.50 5.03 -15.04
C ALA A 99 6.39 6.49 -14.58
N GLN A 100 5.15 6.97 -14.46
CA GLN A 100 4.79 8.32 -13.97
C GLN A 100 4.29 8.29 -12.52
N LEU A 101 3.90 7.11 -12.05
CA LEU A 101 3.45 6.85 -10.68
C LEU A 101 4.10 5.54 -10.20
N ILE A 102 4.58 5.50 -8.95
CA ILE A 102 5.11 4.28 -8.33
C ILE A 102 4.41 4.04 -6.99
N ILE A 103 3.85 2.84 -6.82
CA ILE A 103 3.18 2.41 -5.60
C ILE A 103 4.10 1.42 -4.86
N THR A 104 4.55 1.80 -3.67
CA THR A 104 5.41 0.96 -2.83
C THR A 104 4.57 0.39 -1.69
N THR A 105 4.41 -0.93 -1.66
CA THR A 105 3.29 -1.53 -0.92
C THR A 105 3.61 -2.01 0.50
N SER A 106 4.73 -1.63 1.11
CA SER A 106 5.07 -2.06 2.47
C SER A 106 5.51 -0.91 3.36
N ASP A 107 5.12 -0.96 4.64
CA ASP A 107 5.62 -0.05 5.68
C ASP A 107 7.15 -0.02 5.72
N ASP A 108 7.79 -1.17 5.47
CA ASP A 108 9.25 -1.33 5.43
C ASP A 108 9.94 -0.50 4.33
N PHE A 109 9.18 0.03 3.36
CA PHE A 109 9.71 0.83 2.25
C PHE A 109 9.73 2.34 2.51
N ALA A 110 9.41 2.83 3.71
CA ALA A 110 9.25 4.26 3.98
C ALA A 110 10.47 5.09 3.55
N ASP A 111 11.63 4.87 4.17
CA ASP A 111 12.87 5.62 3.93
C ASP A 111 13.38 5.44 2.49
N ASP A 112 13.25 4.24 1.96
CA ASP A 112 13.68 3.88 0.61
C ASP A 112 12.79 4.57 -0.45
N THR A 113 11.49 4.72 -0.18
CA THR A 113 10.56 5.42 -1.07
C THR A 113 10.90 6.90 -1.12
N ASP A 114 11.15 7.52 0.04
CA ASP A 114 11.53 8.94 0.11
C ASP A 114 12.87 9.20 -0.63
N THR A 115 13.83 8.29 -0.45
CA THR A 115 15.14 8.37 -1.13
C THR A 115 14.98 8.28 -2.65
N ALA A 116 14.19 7.32 -3.14
CA ALA A 116 13.93 7.16 -4.57
C ALA A 116 13.12 8.34 -5.14
N ALA A 117 12.12 8.83 -4.40
CA ALA A 117 11.28 9.95 -4.82
C ALA A 117 12.05 11.25 -4.98
N ALA A 118 13.03 11.51 -4.11
CA ALA A 118 13.90 12.69 -4.23
C ALA A 118 14.74 12.73 -5.51
N LYS A 119 15.01 11.57 -6.13
CA LYS A 119 15.75 11.46 -7.40
C LYS A 119 14.88 11.72 -8.63
N TYR A 120 13.57 11.51 -8.50
CA TYR A 120 12.58 11.60 -9.59
C TYR A 120 11.44 12.57 -9.22
N PRO A 121 11.70 13.88 -9.17
CA PRO A 121 10.69 14.86 -8.74
C PRO A 121 9.47 14.97 -9.66
N ASP A 122 9.58 14.49 -10.91
CA ASP A 122 8.50 14.47 -11.89
C ASP A 122 7.65 13.18 -11.85
N VAL A 123 8.01 12.22 -10.98
CA VAL A 123 7.28 10.96 -10.77
C VAL A 123 6.58 11.02 -9.43
N GLU A 124 5.30 10.64 -9.40
CA GLU A 124 4.53 10.57 -8.16
C GLU A 124 4.77 9.24 -7.44
N PHE A 125 4.79 9.26 -6.12
CA PHE A 125 4.98 8.08 -5.30
C PHE A 125 3.83 7.90 -4.31
N VAL A 126 3.31 6.69 -4.20
CA VAL A 126 2.33 6.32 -3.16
C VAL A 126 2.94 5.25 -2.28
N HIS A 127 3.35 5.64 -1.08
CA HIS A 127 3.82 4.71 -0.05
C HIS A 127 2.66 4.21 0.80
N MET A 128 2.47 2.90 0.80
CA MET A 128 1.42 2.25 1.58
C MET A 128 1.82 2.11 3.05
N SER A 129 0.89 2.42 3.95
CA SER A 129 1.03 2.36 5.42
C SER A 129 1.87 3.47 6.07
N GLY A 130 2.69 4.20 5.31
CA GLY A 130 3.53 5.25 5.87
C GLY A 130 2.80 6.45 6.49
N ASP A 131 3.55 7.23 7.25
CA ASP A 131 3.10 8.46 7.92
C ASP A 131 3.99 9.68 7.64
N HIS A 132 5.01 9.56 6.80
CA HIS A 132 5.98 10.63 6.53
C HIS A 132 5.36 11.90 5.92
N VAL A 133 4.28 11.77 5.15
CA VAL A 133 3.51 12.92 4.65
C VAL A 133 2.76 13.61 5.78
N LEU A 134 2.20 12.84 6.71
CA LEU A 134 1.49 13.38 7.88
C LEU A 134 2.46 14.08 8.85
N THR A 135 3.66 13.54 9.00
CA THR A 135 4.70 14.11 9.89
C THR A 135 5.48 15.25 9.23
N GLY A 136 5.35 15.44 7.91
CA GLY A 136 6.06 16.46 7.13
C GLY A 136 7.52 16.10 6.82
N ALA A 137 7.87 14.81 6.90
CA ALA A 137 9.19 14.29 6.60
C ALA A 137 9.35 13.86 5.12
N ALA A 138 8.24 13.56 4.43
CA ALA A 138 8.27 13.05 3.06
C ALA A 138 8.61 14.15 2.02
N PRO A 139 9.26 13.79 0.89
CA PRO A 139 9.33 14.62 -0.31
C PRO A 139 7.95 15.06 -0.82
N GLU A 140 7.90 16.18 -1.56
CA GLU A 140 6.64 16.77 -2.06
C GLU A 140 5.85 15.86 -3.01
N ASN A 141 6.53 14.96 -3.73
CA ASN A 141 5.95 13.99 -4.66
C ASN A 141 5.63 12.63 -4.01
N VAL A 142 5.71 12.52 -2.69
CA VAL A 142 5.32 11.32 -1.95
C VAL A 142 3.95 11.52 -1.30
N HIS A 143 3.11 10.50 -1.43
CA HIS A 143 1.79 10.42 -0.83
C HIS A 143 1.72 9.17 0.05
N ASN A 144 1.13 9.28 1.24
CA ASN A 144 0.79 8.08 2.02
C ASN A 144 -0.66 7.66 1.80
N ARG A 145 -0.89 6.36 1.70
CA ARG A 145 -2.24 5.77 1.69
C ARG A 145 -2.27 4.55 2.59
N PHE A 146 -3.40 4.32 3.24
CA PHE A 146 -3.68 3.06 3.90
C PHE A 146 -5.18 2.87 4.04
N SER A 147 -5.63 1.62 4.12
CA SER A 147 -7.05 1.36 4.38
C SER A 147 -7.32 1.48 5.89
N LYS A 148 -8.57 1.76 6.25
CA LYS A 148 -9.00 1.85 7.66
C LYS A 148 -9.22 0.44 8.25
N MET A 149 -8.17 -0.37 8.23
CA MET A 149 -8.22 -1.81 8.57
C MET A 149 -8.65 -2.06 10.01
N GLU A 150 -8.53 -1.09 10.90
CA GLU A 150 -8.95 -1.16 12.30
C GLU A 150 -10.41 -1.57 12.43
N TYR A 151 -11.28 -1.04 11.57
CA TYR A 151 -12.70 -1.42 11.57
C TYR A 151 -12.88 -2.90 11.25
N MET A 152 -12.17 -3.40 10.23
CA MET A 152 -12.27 -4.81 9.86
C MET A 152 -11.58 -5.72 10.88
N LYS A 153 -10.52 -5.26 11.54
CA LYS A 153 -9.89 -5.99 12.64
C LYS A 153 -10.79 -6.05 13.87
N ALA A 154 -11.50 -4.97 14.21
CA ALA A 154 -12.51 -4.99 15.27
C ALA A 154 -13.67 -5.95 14.94
N VAL A 155 -14.17 -5.93 13.70
CA VAL A 155 -15.19 -6.90 13.23
C VAL A 155 -14.67 -8.34 13.33
N ALA A 156 -13.42 -8.60 12.93
CA ALA A 156 -12.82 -9.92 13.04
C ALA A 156 -12.68 -10.36 14.51
N GLY A 157 -12.25 -9.45 15.39
CA GLY A 157 -12.19 -9.69 16.84
C GLY A 157 -13.56 -10.05 17.42
N CYS A 158 -14.59 -9.29 17.05
CA CYS A 158 -15.97 -9.58 17.43
C CYS A 158 -16.41 -10.97 16.96
N ALA A 159 -16.16 -11.31 15.71
CA ALA A 159 -16.48 -12.64 15.17
C ALA A 159 -15.73 -13.76 15.93
N ALA A 160 -14.46 -13.53 16.29
CA ALA A 160 -13.69 -14.48 17.08
C ALA A 160 -14.26 -14.67 18.48
N ALA A 161 -14.66 -13.59 19.16
CA ALA A 161 -15.31 -13.65 20.47
C ALA A 161 -16.66 -14.37 20.43
N LEU A 162 -17.43 -14.22 19.35
CA LEU A 162 -18.69 -14.95 19.15
C LEU A 162 -18.47 -16.43 18.83
N LYS A 163 -17.30 -16.78 18.28
CA LYS A 163 -16.96 -18.15 17.85
C LYS A 163 -16.28 -18.98 18.95
N THR A 164 -15.46 -18.36 19.80
CA THR A 164 -14.71 -19.08 20.85
C THR A 164 -15.66 -19.82 21.79
N GLU A 165 -15.27 -20.99 22.25
CA GLU A 165 -15.96 -21.79 23.25
C GLU A 165 -15.14 -21.87 24.55
N THR A 166 -13.83 -21.66 24.48
CA THR A 166 -12.94 -21.60 25.65
C THR A 166 -12.85 -20.22 26.28
N GLY A 167 -13.34 -19.17 25.60
CA GLY A 167 -13.12 -17.78 26.00
C GLY A 167 -11.68 -17.32 25.76
N SER A 168 -10.89 -18.07 24.98
CA SER A 168 -9.50 -17.77 24.68
C SER A 168 -9.30 -17.57 23.18
N VAL A 169 -9.01 -16.33 22.80
CA VAL A 169 -8.77 -15.90 21.43
C VAL A 169 -7.29 -15.51 21.29
N ALA A 170 -6.69 -15.79 20.14
CA ALA A 170 -5.31 -15.45 19.87
C ALA A 170 -5.17 -14.59 18.60
N TYR A 171 -4.15 -13.73 18.58
CA TYR A 171 -3.74 -12.94 17.43
C TYR A 171 -2.30 -13.31 17.07
N LEU A 172 -2.11 -13.82 15.85
CA LEU A 172 -0.79 -14.09 15.29
C LEU A 172 -0.38 -12.88 14.45
N GLY A 173 0.46 -12.01 15.02
CA GLY A 173 0.92 -10.79 14.39
C GLY A 173 2.26 -10.92 13.66
N PRO A 174 2.57 -9.97 12.77
CA PRO A 174 3.80 -9.98 11.99
C PRO A 174 4.97 -9.46 12.84
N LEU A 175 5.25 -8.16 12.80
CA LEU A 175 6.21 -7.45 13.64
C LEU A 175 5.51 -6.46 14.57
N VAL A 176 6.27 -5.80 15.44
CA VAL A 176 5.75 -4.82 16.39
C VAL A 176 6.07 -3.40 15.90
N ASN A 177 5.13 -2.75 15.22
CA ASN A 177 5.22 -1.34 14.81
C ASN A 177 3.91 -0.60 15.15
N ASN A 178 3.74 0.64 14.67
CA ASN A 178 2.53 1.43 14.94
C ASN A 178 1.28 0.83 14.27
N GLU A 179 1.41 0.37 13.02
CA GLU A 179 0.33 -0.27 12.29
C GLU A 179 -0.18 -1.51 13.03
N THR A 180 0.72 -2.45 13.34
CA THR A 180 0.36 -3.77 13.83
C THR A 180 -0.16 -3.73 15.25
N ARG A 181 0.37 -2.84 16.10
CA ARG A 181 -0.18 -2.55 17.44
C ARG A 181 -1.61 -2.03 17.34
N ARG A 182 -1.87 -1.10 16.41
CA ARG A 182 -3.20 -0.54 16.18
C ARG A 182 -4.19 -1.60 15.70
N LEU A 183 -3.78 -2.48 14.79
CA LEU A 183 -4.61 -3.58 14.29
C LEU A 183 -4.90 -4.64 15.37
N ALA A 184 -3.90 -5.06 16.14
CA ALA A 184 -4.09 -6.01 17.24
C ALA A 184 -4.97 -5.42 18.35
N SER A 185 -4.79 -4.12 18.67
CA SER A 185 -5.63 -3.42 19.64
C SER A 185 -7.09 -3.34 19.18
N ALA A 186 -7.33 -3.02 17.91
CA ALA A 186 -8.67 -2.99 17.35
C ALA A 186 -9.34 -4.38 17.39
N ALA A 187 -8.59 -5.45 17.09
CA ALA A 187 -9.08 -6.82 17.22
C ALA A 187 -9.44 -7.17 18.67
N TYR A 188 -8.59 -6.80 19.64
CA TYR A 188 -8.89 -6.99 21.05
C TYR A 188 -10.17 -6.24 21.48
N LEU A 189 -10.28 -4.96 21.14
CA LEU A 189 -11.45 -4.15 21.50
C LEU A 189 -12.74 -4.71 20.91
N GLY A 190 -12.72 -5.12 19.63
CA GLY A 190 -13.89 -5.75 19.01
C GLY A 190 -14.24 -7.11 19.64
N ALA A 191 -13.24 -7.90 20.04
CA ALA A 191 -13.46 -9.14 20.76
C ALA A 191 -14.08 -8.89 22.14
N GLN A 192 -13.52 -7.96 22.92
CA GLN A 192 -14.01 -7.59 24.25
C GLN A 192 -15.46 -7.09 24.19
N ASP A 193 -15.75 -6.15 23.30
CA ASP A 193 -17.07 -5.53 23.11
C ASP A 193 -18.13 -6.58 22.80
N CYS A 194 -17.84 -7.52 21.89
CA CYS A 194 -18.82 -8.55 21.53
C CYS A 194 -18.92 -9.70 22.53
N TYR A 195 -17.83 -10.00 23.26
CA TYR A 195 -17.85 -10.95 24.36
C TYR A 195 -18.78 -10.46 25.47
N GLU A 196 -18.71 -9.17 25.80
CA GLU A 196 -19.62 -8.55 26.78
C GLU A 196 -21.04 -8.42 26.23
N MET A 197 -21.24 -7.68 25.13
CA MET A 197 -22.57 -7.26 24.72
C MET A 197 -23.42 -8.36 24.08
N TYR A 198 -22.80 -9.25 23.30
CA TYR A 198 -23.55 -10.25 22.53
C TYR A 198 -23.53 -11.63 23.15
N ARG A 199 -22.50 -11.99 23.93
CA ARG A 199 -22.51 -13.23 24.71
C ARG A 199 -23.02 -13.05 26.13
N GLY A 200 -23.00 -11.83 26.66
CA GLY A 200 -23.39 -11.57 28.05
C GLY A 200 -22.38 -12.14 29.05
N GLU A 201 -21.13 -12.34 28.63
CA GLU A 201 -20.04 -12.83 29.49
C GLU A 201 -19.28 -11.66 30.09
N ASP A 202 -18.59 -11.89 31.21
CA ASP A 202 -17.72 -10.88 31.81
C ASP A 202 -16.46 -10.69 30.94
N PRO A 203 -16.17 -9.48 30.43
CA PRO A 203 -14.99 -9.23 29.59
C PRO A 203 -13.66 -9.54 30.28
N ASP A 204 -13.58 -9.56 31.61
CA ASP A 204 -12.36 -9.95 32.34
C ASP A 204 -12.03 -11.45 32.20
N ASN A 205 -13.01 -12.27 31.80
CA ASN A 205 -12.81 -13.69 31.50
C ASN A 205 -12.30 -13.94 30.07
N LEU A 206 -12.31 -12.92 29.19
CA LEU A 206 -11.78 -13.05 27.84
C LEU A 206 -10.25 -13.08 27.89
N ARG A 207 -9.65 -14.23 27.57
CA ARG A 207 -8.22 -14.32 27.35
C ARG A 207 -7.89 -13.96 25.91
N PHE A 208 -7.16 -12.85 25.71
CA PHE A 208 -6.66 -12.45 24.39
C PHE A 208 -5.13 -12.52 24.35
N VAL A 209 -4.56 -13.47 23.60
CA VAL A 209 -3.12 -13.70 23.52
C VAL A 209 -2.57 -13.16 22.20
N VAL A 210 -1.46 -12.44 22.24
CA VAL A 210 -0.79 -11.96 21.03
C VAL A 210 0.61 -12.53 20.96
N ASN A 211 0.99 -13.05 19.79
CA ASN A 211 2.37 -13.43 19.49
C ASN A 211 2.80 -12.82 18.15
N TRP A 212 4.07 -12.45 18.03
CA TRP A 212 4.63 -11.72 16.89
C TRP A 212 5.76 -12.54 16.27
N ILE A 213 5.68 -12.84 14.97
CA ILE A 213 6.70 -13.66 14.30
C ILE A 213 7.99 -12.90 13.97
N GLY A 214 7.95 -11.57 13.95
CA GLY A 214 9.10 -10.69 13.72
C GLY A 214 9.16 -10.03 12.34
N PHE A 215 8.32 -10.44 11.39
CA PHE A 215 8.20 -9.85 10.06
C PHE A 215 6.81 -10.09 9.47
N TRP A 216 6.49 -9.49 8.31
CA TRP A 216 5.19 -9.60 7.63
C TRP A 216 4.76 -11.04 7.32
N PHE A 217 5.72 -11.91 7.05
CA PHE A 217 5.55 -13.33 6.74
C PHE A 217 6.79 -14.11 7.21
N ASN A 218 6.76 -15.44 7.11
CA ASN A 218 7.87 -16.28 7.53
C ASN A 218 9.13 -16.08 6.67
N ILE A 219 10.23 -15.67 7.31
CA ILE A 219 11.57 -15.71 6.73
C ILE A 219 12.38 -16.77 7.49
N PRO A 220 12.67 -17.94 6.89
CA PRO A 220 13.36 -19.03 7.56
C PRO A 220 14.68 -18.60 8.22
N GLY A 221 14.79 -18.86 9.52
CA GLY A 221 15.98 -18.51 10.31
C GLY A 221 16.05 -17.05 10.78
N VAL A 222 15.06 -16.22 10.44
CA VAL A 222 14.95 -14.82 10.87
C VAL A 222 13.71 -14.60 11.73
N THR A 223 12.56 -15.10 11.30
CA THR A 223 11.29 -15.01 12.04
C THR A 223 11.00 -16.29 12.83
N LEU A 224 10.02 -16.22 13.73
CA LEU A 224 9.34 -17.43 14.22
C LEU A 224 8.55 -18.07 13.07
N ASP A 225 8.41 -19.40 13.08
CA ASP A 225 7.55 -20.10 12.13
C ASP A 225 6.07 -19.91 12.52
N PRO A 226 5.23 -19.31 11.66
CA PRO A 226 3.81 -19.11 11.94
C PRO A 226 3.04 -20.40 12.23
N ASN A 227 3.45 -21.53 11.67
CA ASN A 227 2.81 -22.82 11.92
C ASN A 227 3.06 -23.29 13.35
N GLU A 228 4.29 -23.15 13.83
CA GLU A 228 4.66 -23.51 15.21
C GLU A 228 4.01 -22.55 16.19
N VAL A 229 4.03 -21.25 15.90
CA VAL A 229 3.35 -20.24 16.72
C VAL A 229 1.84 -20.51 16.79
N ALA A 230 1.19 -20.84 15.67
CA ALA A 230 -0.23 -21.20 15.67
C ALA A 230 -0.50 -22.47 16.48
N ASP A 231 0.33 -23.51 16.33
CA ASP A 231 0.23 -24.73 17.14
C ASP A 231 0.38 -24.44 18.64
N ASP A 232 1.33 -23.60 19.04
CA ASP A 232 1.54 -23.20 20.42
C ASP A 232 0.38 -22.39 20.99
N LEU A 233 -0.22 -21.49 20.18
CA LEU A 233 -1.40 -20.73 20.58
C LEU A 233 -2.60 -21.64 20.84
N PHE A 234 -2.85 -22.62 19.96
CA PHE A 234 -3.89 -23.62 20.15
C PHE A 234 -3.60 -24.53 21.35
N ASN A 235 -2.37 -25.03 21.49
CA ASN A 235 -1.95 -25.84 22.63
C ASN A 235 -2.02 -25.07 23.96
N GLY A 236 -1.87 -23.74 23.90
CA GLY A 236 -2.01 -22.81 25.02
C GLY A 236 -3.47 -22.53 25.43
N GLY A 237 -4.44 -23.12 24.74
CA GLY A 237 -5.87 -23.08 25.08
C GLY A 237 -6.70 -22.12 24.22
N ALA A 238 -6.11 -21.39 23.27
CA ALA A 238 -6.90 -20.65 22.30
C ALA A 238 -7.64 -21.61 21.36
N ASP A 239 -8.85 -21.25 20.96
CA ASP A 239 -9.66 -22.00 20.00
C ASP A 239 -10.12 -21.15 18.80
N VAL A 240 -9.66 -19.91 18.74
CA VAL A 240 -9.76 -19.05 17.56
C VAL A 240 -8.47 -18.27 17.41
N ILE A 241 -7.87 -18.29 16.22
CA ILE A 241 -6.72 -17.45 15.86
C ILE A 241 -7.14 -16.45 14.80
N LEU A 242 -6.88 -15.17 15.07
CA LEU A 242 -6.88 -14.12 14.06
C LEU A 242 -5.49 -14.01 13.43
N SER A 243 -5.42 -14.10 12.10
CA SER A 243 -4.17 -13.83 11.38
C SER A 243 -3.97 -12.33 11.18
N GLY A 244 -2.78 -11.86 11.55
CA GLY A 244 -2.26 -10.52 11.28
C GLY A 244 -1.11 -10.50 10.27
N ILE A 245 -0.64 -11.66 9.82
CA ILE A 245 0.45 -11.81 8.84
C ILE A 245 -0.10 -11.81 7.41
N ASP A 246 0.78 -11.63 6.43
CA ASP A 246 0.43 -11.49 5.01
C ASP A 246 -0.01 -12.81 4.35
N THR A 247 0.36 -13.94 4.95
CA THR A 247 0.23 -15.28 4.38
C THR A 247 -0.77 -16.16 5.16
N THR A 248 -1.08 -17.34 4.62
CA THR A 248 -2.25 -18.14 5.04
C THR A 248 -1.98 -19.18 6.13
N GLU A 249 -0.75 -19.30 6.65
CA GLU A 249 -0.30 -20.40 7.51
C GLU A 249 -1.21 -20.62 8.72
N ALA A 250 -1.59 -19.55 9.43
CA ALA A 250 -2.48 -19.65 10.59
C ALA A 250 -3.84 -20.28 10.24
N THR A 251 -4.40 -19.89 9.09
CA THR A 251 -5.70 -20.39 8.60
C THR A 251 -5.58 -21.83 8.13
N VAL A 252 -4.51 -22.16 7.40
CA VAL A 252 -4.21 -23.54 6.97
C VAL A 252 -4.04 -24.45 8.19
N LYS A 253 -3.32 -23.98 9.22
CA LYS A 253 -3.10 -24.73 10.45
C LYS A 253 -4.41 -24.98 11.21
N ALA A 254 -5.26 -23.95 11.35
CA ALA A 254 -6.58 -24.09 11.95
C ALA A 254 -7.42 -25.13 11.18
N GLY A 255 -7.43 -25.06 9.85
CA GLY A 255 -8.13 -26.03 8.99
C GLY A 255 -7.65 -27.47 9.19
N GLN A 256 -6.33 -27.70 9.23
CA GLN A 256 -5.74 -29.02 9.48
C GLN A 256 -6.16 -29.59 10.84
N ARG A 257 -6.22 -28.75 11.88
CA ARG A 257 -6.67 -29.16 13.22
C ARG A 257 -8.17 -29.46 13.25
N ALA A 258 -8.99 -28.63 12.61
CA ALA A 258 -10.42 -28.85 12.46
C ALA A 258 -10.73 -30.17 11.73
N GLU A 259 -9.96 -30.52 10.68
CA GLU A 259 -10.08 -31.80 9.96
C GLU A 259 -9.77 -33.02 10.86
N ARG A 260 -8.98 -32.85 11.92
CA ARG A 260 -8.72 -33.88 12.94
C ARG A 260 -9.80 -33.95 14.02
N GLY A 261 -10.84 -33.12 13.92
CA GLY A 261 -11.94 -33.05 14.89
C GLY A 261 -11.64 -32.17 16.11
N GLU A 262 -10.55 -31.39 16.09
CA GLU A 262 -10.33 -30.35 17.08
C GLU A 262 -11.33 -29.20 16.85
N ARG A 263 -11.80 -28.58 17.93
CA ARG A 263 -12.65 -27.38 17.84
C ARG A 263 -11.73 -26.16 17.86
N VAL A 264 -11.29 -25.75 16.67
CA VAL A 264 -10.45 -24.57 16.42
C VAL A 264 -10.86 -23.85 15.13
#